data_AF-A0A8J5Q439-F1
#
_entry.id   AF-A0A8J5Q439-F1
#
_cell.length_a   1.000
_cell.length_b   1.000
_cell.length_c   1.000
_cell.angle_alpha   90.00
_cell.angle_beta   90.00
_cell.angle_gamma   90.00
#
_symmetry.space_group_name_H-M   'P 1'
#
loop_
_entity.id
_entity.type
_entity.pdbx_description
1 polymer ?
#
loop_
_entity_poly.entity_id
_entity_poly.type
_entity_poly.pdbx_seq_one_letter_code
_entity_poly.pdbx_strand_id
1 'polypeptide(L)'
;MRNGSEGMKTNTSEVKRTSPFASEAFPSQGYPQVTISPSHSRTVTTSGQFGIDLSGQIASSFAQQVKLSFRNLAAAVISGGARLEDVLKVTMYVVDYDPSNISSVTEAMAATFGSKIPANTLIGVARLFKPEVLFEIDAIAVLNEESNESSPSEPIKSVDVVIVGAGMSGVQAAYECHKAGLSYVLLEAHDRIGGRARSEVASNLGSGVVDMGAAWINDTSQSEMYKLSQDLGLDLITQRAEGAEIWEYKEGNAFSAPYGEIAVSETQAPEVEKVFGALYAVNPSDERVAADLDSLTFSQYIECTTDDATVRDLAKMISRALMGIEAEVVSALWLVRFIKAGTGIENLISDLKDGAQYQRIRQGMSAFPQRLAQRLRPGSVRLSTPVTKVTQSSSGTCRVETFSGLTFTSKKVILSAPTPVYHKIQFEPPLPASKLLLSNSTLTGSGYIGSATNIQHNKKQERRWAGPTSYHYWTK
;
A
#
# COMPACT_ATOMS: atom_id res chain seq x y z
N MET A 1 55.45 37.35 12.27
CA MET A 1 54.43 37.38 11.21
C MET A 1 54.52 36.07 10.43
N ARG A 2 53.63 35.10 10.72
CA ARG A 2 53.47 33.87 9.91
C ARG A 2 52.07 33.94 9.33
N ASN A 3 51.99 34.10 8.01
CA ASN A 3 50.74 34.00 7.25
C ASN A 3 50.26 32.54 7.29
N GLY A 4 49.14 32.30 7.94
CA GLY A 4 48.41 31.04 7.86
C GLY A 4 47.55 31.03 6.61
N SER A 5 47.78 30.04 5.74
CA SER A 5 46.84 29.66 4.70
C SER A 5 45.64 28.96 5.35
N GLU A 6 44.46 29.55 5.21
CA GLU A 6 43.19 28.89 5.53
C GLU A 6 42.98 27.69 4.60
N GLY A 7 43.17 26.49 5.15
CA GLY A 7 42.78 25.25 4.49
C GLY A 7 41.26 25.15 4.43
N MET A 8 40.71 25.24 3.23
CA MET A 8 39.29 25.04 2.93
C MET A 8 38.88 23.61 3.34
N LYS A 9 38.12 23.47 4.44
CA LYS A 9 37.51 22.19 4.84
C LYS A 9 36.45 21.82 3.81
N THR A 10 36.76 20.89 2.92
CA THR A 10 35.81 20.33 1.95
C THR A 10 34.82 19.42 2.68
N ASN A 11 33.53 19.63 2.45
CA ASN A 11 32.42 18.83 2.99
C ASN A 11 32.60 17.34 2.60
N THR A 12 32.84 16.45 3.57
CA THR A 12 33.28 15.06 3.36
C THR A 12 32.16 14.04 3.17
N SER A 13 30.90 14.48 3.07
CA SER A 13 29.71 13.62 3.08
C SER A 13 29.08 13.36 1.70
N GLU A 14 29.64 13.85 0.60
CA GLU A 14 29.11 13.62 -0.75
C GLU A 14 30.08 12.82 -1.63
N VAL A 15 29.53 12.03 -2.55
CA VAL A 15 30.30 11.40 -3.64
C VAL A 15 30.98 12.48 -4.46
N LYS A 16 32.31 12.54 -4.39
CA LYS A 16 33.11 13.48 -5.16
C LYS A 16 33.27 12.97 -6.59
N ARG A 17 33.05 13.85 -7.56
CA ARG A 17 33.07 13.55 -8.99
C ARG A 17 34.13 14.41 -9.67
N THR A 18 35.07 13.82 -10.40
CA THR A 18 36.11 14.56 -11.12
C THR A 18 36.36 13.97 -12.51
N SER A 19 36.80 14.82 -13.44
CA SER A 19 37.17 14.43 -14.81
C SER A 19 38.55 15.02 -15.13
N PRO A 20 39.65 14.36 -14.71
CA PRO A 20 40.99 14.93 -14.82
C PRO A 20 41.47 15.16 -16.27
N PHE A 21 40.82 14.55 -17.26
CA PHE A 21 41.16 14.73 -18.68
C PHE A 21 40.24 15.71 -19.41
N ALA A 22 39.28 16.34 -18.73
CA ALA A 22 38.43 17.35 -19.35
C ALA A 22 39.25 18.61 -19.66
N SER A 23 39.32 18.98 -20.95
CA SER A 23 40.04 20.15 -21.45
C SER A 23 39.34 20.72 -22.69
N GLU A 24 39.78 21.88 -23.18
CA GLU A 24 39.26 22.41 -24.46
C GLU A 24 39.52 21.47 -25.65
N ALA A 25 40.58 20.67 -25.61
CA ALA A 25 40.91 19.68 -26.63
C ALA A 25 40.18 18.33 -26.46
N PHE A 26 39.67 18.05 -25.26
CA PHE A 26 38.88 16.86 -24.91
C PHE A 26 37.72 17.27 -24.00
N PRO A 27 36.60 17.75 -24.56
CA PRO A 27 35.45 18.17 -23.77
C PRO A 27 34.88 17.01 -22.95
N SER A 28 34.30 17.33 -21.78
CA SER A 28 33.73 16.31 -20.89
C SER A 28 32.64 15.51 -21.60
N GLN A 29 32.74 14.18 -21.56
CA GLN A 29 31.84 13.24 -22.25
C GLN A 29 30.44 13.12 -21.58
N GLY A 30 30.02 14.10 -20.78
CA GLY A 30 28.74 14.10 -20.08
C GLY A 30 28.68 13.25 -18.81
N TYR A 31 29.81 12.69 -18.35
CA TYR A 31 29.92 11.91 -17.11
C TYR A 31 31.26 12.14 -16.38
N PRO A 32 31.35 11.86 -15.07
CA PRO A 32 32.62 11.92 -14.35
C PRO A 32 33.51 10.72 -14.69
N GLN A 33 34.80 10.97 -14.89
CA GLN A 33 35.78 9.88 -15.10
C GLN A 33 36.18 9.21 -13.79
N VAL A 34 36.03 9.91 -12.67
CA VAL A 34 36.36 9.44 -11.32
C VAL A 34 35.23 9.80 -10.37
N THR A 35 34.75 8.81 -9.61
CA THR A 35 33.87 8.99 -8.46
C THR A 35 34.55 8.47 -7.20
N ILE A 36 34.54 9.25 -6.13
CA ILE A 36 35.17 8.91 -4.85
C ILE A 36 34.07 8.88 -3.80
N SER A 37 33.94 7.74 -3.11
CA SER A 37 33.04 7.60 -1.98
C SER A 37 33.52 8.43 -0.80
N PRO A 38 32.60 8.96 0.03
CA PRO A 38 32.92 9.49 1.36
C PRO A 38 33.70 8.49 2.23
N SER A 39 34.52 9.01 3.15
CA SER A 39 35.16 8.20 4.18
C SER A 39 34.10 7.49 5.02
N HIS A 40 34.35 6.23 5.42
CA HIS A 40 33.42 5.40 6.21
C HIS A 40 32.07 5.11 5.53
N SER A 41 32.09 4.85 4.23
CA SER A 41 30.89 4.44 3.49
C SER A 41 30.67 2.92 3.50
N ARG A 42 29.41 2.48 3.61
CA ARG A 42 28.98 1.12 3.26
C ARG A 42 28.60 1.05 1.78
N THR A 43 28.96 -0.05 1.13
CA THR A 43 28.66 -0.25 -0.30
C THR A 43 27.31 -0.94 -0.48
N VAL A 44 26.50 -0.44 -1.41
CA VAL A 44 25.29 -1.07 -1.92
C VAL A 44 25.56 -1.50 -3.36
N THR A 45 25.38 -2.79 -3.64
CA THR A 45 25.50 -3.32 -5.00
C THR A 45 24.13 -3.84 -5.45
N THR A 46 23.77 -3.57 -6.70
CA THR A 46 22.55 -4.13 -7.29
C THR A 46 22.89 -5.31 -8.18
N SER A 47 22.03 -6.32 -8.22
CA SER A 47 21.99 -7.23 -9.37
C SER A 47 21.57 -6.48 -10.63
N GLY A 48 21.88 -7.01 -11.81
CA GLY A 48 21.51 -6.40 -13.08
C GLY A 48 20.00 -6.23 -13.22
N GLN A 49 19.60 -5.04 -13.66
CA GLN A 49 18.22 -4.64 -13.88
C GLN A 49 17.96 -4.54 -15.38
N PHE A 50 16.88 -5.16 -15.83
CA PHE A 50 16.44 -5.14 -17.21
C PHE A 50 14.99 -4.65 -17.32
N GLY A 51 14.52 -4.45 -18.55
CA GLY A 51 13.25 -3.80 -18.86
C GLY A 51 12.03 -4.67 -18.63
N ILE A 52 11.79 -5.11 -17.38
CA ILE A 52 10.63 -5.89 -16.96
C ILE A 52 9.66 -5.06 -16.13
N ASP A 53 8.36 -5.21 -16.36
CA ASP A 53 7.32 -4.55 -15.59
C ASP A 53 6.84 -5.38 -14.39
N LEU A 54 5.93 -4.82 -13.59
CA LEU A 54 5.40 -5.47 -12.39
C LEU A 54 4.52 -6.69 -12.69
N SER A 55 4.07 -6.86 -13.94
CA SER A 55 3.34 -8.05 -14.40
C SER A 55 4.28 -9.17 -14.87
N GLY A 56 5.59 -8.91 -14.89
CA GLY A 56 6.60 -9.85 -15.37
C GLY A 56 6.82 -9.79 -16.89
N GLN A 57 6.26 -8.80 -17.60
CA GLN A 57 6.45 -8.64 -19.03
C GLN A 57 7.70 -7.84 -19.35
N ILE A 58 8.49 -8.34 -20.32
CA ILE A 58 9.67 -7.65 -20.84
C ILE A 58 9.22 -6.66 -21.92
N ALA A 59 9.68 -5.42 -21.83
CA ALA A 59 9.33 -4.39 -22.80
C ALA A 59 9.81 -4.77 -24.21
N SER A 60 8.95 -4.53 -25.21
CA SER A 60 9.14 -5.03 -26.57
C SER A 60 10.21 -4.31 -27.41
N SER A 61 10.57 -3.08 -27.05
CA SER A 61 11.54 -2.27 -27.80
C SER A 61 12.74 -1.88 -26.95
N PHE A 62 13.89 -1.67 -27.60
CA PHE A 62 15.12 -1.25 -26.93
C PHE A 62 14.93 0.02 -26.08
N ALA A 63 14.32 1.07 -26.64
CA ALA A 63 14.08 2.32 -25.93
C ALA A 63 13.19 2.14 -24.68
N GLN A 64 12.14 1.32 -24.78
CA GLN A 64 11.28 1.00 -23.63
C GLN A 64 12.04 0.18 -22.59
N GLN A 65 12.86 -0.79 -23.01
CA GLN A 65 13.69 -1.57 -22.10
C GLN A 65 14.67 -0.67 -21.36
N VAL A 66 15.39 0.22 -22.04
CA VAL A 66 16.31 1.19 -21.42
C VAL A 66 15.59 2.00 -20.34
N LYS A 67 14.49 2.67 -20.68
CA LYS A 67 13.73 3.50 -19.72
C LYS A 67 13.27 2.70 -18.50
N LEU A 68 12.79 1.48 -18.73
CA LEU A 68 12.29 0.59 -17.69
C LEU A 68 13.42 0.03 -16.82
N SER A 69 14.57 -0.33 -17.40
CA SER A 69 15.77 -0.79 -16.68
C SER A 69 16.30 0.29 -15.73
N PHE A 70 16.37 1.55 -16.18
CA PHE A 70 16.77 2.67 -15.33
C PHE A 70 15.78 2.92 -14.18
N ARG A 71 14.47 2.79 -14.43
CA ARG A 71 13.44 2.86 -13.38
C ARG A 71 13.61 1.73 -12.35
N ASN A 72 13.85 0.51 -12.82
CA ASN A 72 14.04 -0.66 -11.97
C ASN A 72 15.35 -0.55 -11.15
N LEU A 73 16.42 -0.01 -11.75
CA LEU A 73 17.66 0.33 -11.05
C LEU A 73 17.42 1.35 -9.95
N ALA A 74 16.68 2.42 -10.24
CA ALA A 74 16.37 3.42 -9.23
C ALA A 74 15.62 2.81 -8.04
N ALA A 75 14.63 1.95 -8.31
CA ALA A 75 13.92 1.22 -7.26
C ALA A 75 14.86 0.30 -6.45
N ALA A 76 15.77 -0.43 -7.11
CA ALA A 76 16.73 -1.31 -6.46
C ALA A 76 17.70 -0.53 -5.54
N VAL A 77 18.28 0.57 -6.03
CA VAL A 77 19.19 1.45 -5.27
C VAL A 77 18.47 2.03 -4.05
N ILE A 78 17.25 2.56 -4.23
CA ILE A 78 16.44 3.12 -3.14
C ILE A 78 16.06 2.04 -2.11
N SER A 79 15.76 0.80 -2.56
CA SER A 79 15.49 -0.32 -1.65
C SER A 79 16.71 -0.73 -0.80
N GLY A 80 17.92 -0.51 -1.33
CA GLY A 80 19.18 -0.67 -0.60
C GLY A 80 19.50 0.49 0.35
N GLY A 81 18.62 1.50 0.45
CA GLY A 81 18.75 2.65 1.33
C GLY A 81 19.56 3.82 0.77
N ALA A 82 20.08 3.71 -0.47
CA ALA A 82 20.92 4.73 -1.09
C ALA A 82 20.09 5.72 -1.92
N ARG A 83 20.54 6.97 -2.05
CA ARG A 83 19.95 7.93 -2.99
C ARG A 83 20.61 7.76 -4.36
N LEU A 84 19.94 8.20 -5.41
CA LEU A 84 20.49 8.16 -6.77
C LEU A 84 21.77 9.00 -6.92
N GLU A 85 21.90 10.07 -6.14
CA GLU A 85 23.12 10.89 -6.08
C GLU A 85 24.30 10.23 -5.35
N ASP A 86 24.05 9.14 -4.62
CA ASP A 86 25.08 8.35 -3.93
C ASP A 86 25.58 7.17 -4.79
N VAL A 87 25.09 7.05 -6.03
CA VAL A 87 25.61 6.07 -7.00
C VAL A 87 27.01 6.49 -7.43
N LEU A 88 27.98 5.62 -7.20
CA LEU A 88 29.36 5.80 -7.64
C LEU A 88 29.49 5.45 -9.12
N LYS A 89 29.00 4.25 -9.48
CA LYS A 89 29.20 3.69 -10.81
C LYS A 89 27.95 2.97 -11.28
N VAL A 90 27.69 3.07 -12.59
CA VAL A 90 26.79 2.14 -13.29
C VAL A 90 27.51 1.39 -14.40
N THR A 91 27.13 0.14 -14.62
CA THR A 91 27.60 -0.66 -15.77
C THR A 91 26.39 -1.01 -16.62
N MET A 92 26.47 -0.72 -17.92
CA MET A 92 25.39 -0.91 -18.88
C MET A 92 25.82 -1.93 -19.93
N TYR A 93 24.99 -2.93 -20.18
CA TYR A 93 25.19 -3.94 -21.19
C TYR A 93 24.15 -3.76 -22.29
N VAL A 94 24.62 -3.65 -23.54
CA VAL A 94 23.78 -3.44 -24.71
C VAL A 94 24.00 -4.58 -25.70
N VAL A 95 22.94 -5.32 -26.02
CA VAL A 95 23.00 -6.37 -27.05
C VAL A 95 23.20 -5.73 -28.42
N ASP A 96 24.17 -6.24 -29.18
CA ASP A 96 24.50 -5.77 -30.54
C ASP A 96 24.62 -4.24 -30.63
N TYR A 97 25.40 -3.67 -29.72
CA TYR A 97 25.52 -2.22 -29.54
C TYR A 97 25.76 -1.47 -30.85
N ASP A 98 24.76 -0.66 -31.22
CA ASP A 98 24.83 0.32 -32.30
C ASP A 98 24.93 1.73 -31.69
N PRO A 99 26.04 2.46 -31.93
CA PRO A 99 26.21 3.85 -31.49
C PRO A 99 25.08 4.80 -31.89
N SER A 100 24.32 4.49 -32.95
CA SER A 100 23.18 5.31 -33.39
C SER A 100 22.02 5.34 -32.37
N ASN A 101 21.94 4.32 -31.50
CA ASN A 101 20.86 4.15 -30.51
C ASN A 101 21.21 4.68 -29.11
N ILE A 102 22.35 5.37 -28.97
CA ILE A 102 22.83 5.90 -27.68
C ILE A 102 21.88 6.94 -27.07
N SER A 103 21.05 7.61 -27.89
CA SER A 103 20.13 8.67 -27.45
C SER A 103 19.19 8.20 -26.34
N SER A 104 18.62 7.00 -26.48
CA SER A 104 17.73 6.40 -25.48
C SER A 104 18.43 6.20 -24.13
N VAL A 105 19.71 5.82 -24.15
CA VAL A 105 20.52 5.64 -22.94
C VAL A 105 20.87 6.98 -22.31
N THR A 106 21.27 7.97 -23.11
CA THR A 106 21.59 9.31 -22.61
C THR A 106 20.38 10.02 -21.99
N GLU A 107 19.20 9.89 -22.61
CA GLU A 107 17.95 10.45 -22.08
C GLU A 107 17.56 9.79 -20.76
N ALA A 108 17.66 8.46 -20.67
CA ALA A 108 17.37 7.73 -19.43
C ALA A 108 18.36 8.07 -18.31
N MET A 109 19.67 8.14 -18.62
CA MET A 109 20.71 8.55 -17.67
C MET A 109 20.42 9.95 -17.10
N ALA A 110 20.10 10.92 -17.97
CA ALA A 110 19.77 12.28 -17.55
C ALA A 110 18.48 12.33 -16.73
N ALA A 111 17.44 11.59 -17.12
CA ALA A 111 16.18 11.52 -16.40
C ALA A 111 16.32 10.89 -15.01
N THR A 112 17.22 9.92 -14.83
CA THR A 112 17.43 9.22 -13.55
C THR A 112 18.37 9.96 -12.61
N PHE A 113 19.50 10.47 -13.11
CA PHE A 113 20.56 11.02 -12.25
C PHE A 113 20.65 12.55 -12.26
N GLY A 114 19.90 13.23 -13.14
CA GLY A 114 19.94 14.68 -13.28
C GLY A 114 21.36 15.19 -13.52
N SER A 115 21.80 16.18 -12.72
CA SER A 115 23.16 16.75 -12.81
C SER A 115 24.23 15.92 -12.09
N LYS A 116 23.85 14.88 -11.34
CA LYS A 116 24.76 14.07 -10.49
C LYS A 116 25.05 12.70 -11.12
N ILE A 117 25.31 12.69 -12.43
CA ILE A 117 25.60 11.47 -13.21
C ILE A 117 26.77 10.69 -12.56
N PRO A 118 26.63 9.36 -12.38
CA PRO A 118 27.70 8.52 -11.83
C PRO A 118 28.80 8.26 -12.88
N ALA A 119 29.94 7.74 -12.44
CA ALA A 119 30.85 7.11 -13.40
C ALA A 119 30.07 6.01 -14.13
N ASN A 120 30.30 5.84 -15.43
CA ASN A 120 29.57 4.82 -16.17
C ASN A 120 30.45 4.12 -17.19
N THR A 121 30.03 2.91 -17.53
CA THR A 121 30.65 2.09 -18.56
C THR A 121 29.54 1.46 -19.38
N LEU A 122 29.62 1.60 -20.70
CA LEU A 122 28.75 0.89 -21.64
C LEU A 122 29.56 -0.22 -22.31
N ILE A 123 29.02 -1.43 -22.30
CA ILE A 123 29.64 -2.62 -22.87
C ILE A 123 28.68 -3.22 -23.89
N GLY A 124 29.13 -3.33 -25.14
CA GLY A 124 28.42 -4.10 -26.17
C GLY A 124 28.60 -5.60 -25.92
N VAL A 125 27.49 -6.35 -25.94
CA VAL A 125 27.50 -7.81 -25.73
C VAL A 125 26.75 -8.52 -26.85
N ALA A 126 27.08 -9.79 -27.10
CA ALA A 126 26.39 -10.58 -28.12
C ALA A 126 24.99 -11.05 -27.68
N ARG A 127 24.76 -11.21 -26.36
CA ARG A 127 23.48 -11.64 -25.78
C ARG A 127 23.45 -11.46 -24.27
N LEU A 128 22.24 -11.42 -23.71
CA LEU A 128 21.95 -11.49 -22.28
C LEU A 128 21.26 -12.82 -21.92
N PHE A 129 20.87 -13.01 -20.66
CA PHE A 129 20.36 -14.30 -20.13
C PHE A 129 19.05 -14.78 -20.78
N LYS A 130 18.33 -13.89 -21.47
CA LYS A 130 17.14 -14.19 -22.29
C LYS A 130 17.25 -13.49 -23.64
N PRO A 131 16.83 -14.14 -24.76
CA PRO A 131 16.91 -13.55 -26.09
C PRO A 131 16.17 -12.21 -26.24
N GLU A 132 15.09 -12.03 -25.49
CA GLU A 132 14.24 -10.83 -25.57
C GLU A 132 14.83 -9.64 -24.79
N VAL A 133 15.88 -9.86 -23.97
CA VAL A 133 16.50 -8.80 -23.17
C VAL A 133 17.64 -8.18 -23.96
N LEU A 134 17.49 -6.89 -24.27
CA LEU A 134 18.39 -6.10 -25.12
C LEU A 134 19.26 -5.12 -24.31
N PHE A 135 18.85 -4.82 -23.07
CA PHE A 135 19.53 -3.86 -22.20
C PHE A 135 19.48 -4.28 -20.72
N GLU A 136 20.63 -4.26 -20.06
CA GLU A 136 20.77 -4.53 -18.63
C GLU A 136 21.69 -3.49 -17.98
N ILE A 137 21.38 -3.06 -16.75
CA ILE A 137 22.15 -2.08 -15.99
C ILE A 137 22.32 -2.50 -14.53
N ASP A 138 23.53 -2.35 -13.99
CA ASP A 138 23.81 -2.48 -12.56
C ASP A 138 24.41 -1.19 -12.00
N ALA A 139 24.43 -1.09 -10.67
CA ALA A 139 25.01 0.02 -9.94
C ALA A 139 25.81 -0.43 -8.71
N ILE A 140 26.84 0.37 -8.42
CA ILE A 140 27.51 0.44 -7.12
C ILE A 140 27.18 1.80 -6.53
N ALA A 141 26.49 1.80 -5.39
CA ALA A 141 26.17 2.98 -4.60
C ALA A 141 26.81 2.90 -3.22
N VAL A 142 26.81 4.01 -2.49
CA VAL A 142 27.30 4.06 -1.12
C VAL A 142 26.26 4.64 -0.16
N LEU A 143 26.31 4.15 1.07
CA LEU A 143 25.64 4.73 2.22
C LEU A 143 26.72 5.36 3.08
N ASN A 144 26.55 6.61 3.47
CA ASN A 144 27.43 7.20 4.45
C ASN A 144 27.09 6.59 5.81
N GLU A 145 28.04 5.89 6.44
CA GLU A 145 27.97 5.70 7.87
C GLU A 145 28.54 6.96 8.51
N GLU A 146 27.68 7.81 9.06
CA GLU A 146 28.17 8.65 10.14
C GLU A 146 28.61 7.73 11.29
N SER A 147 29.85 7.91 11.70
CA SER A 147 30.65 7.05 12.57
C SER A 147 29.89 6.53 13.79
N ASN A 148 29.74 5.20 13.83
CA ASN A 148 29.30 4.44 14.99
C ASN A 148 30.52 4.14 15.89
N GLU A 149 30.98 5.14 16.65
CA GLU A 149 31.78 4.91 17.86
C GLU A 149 31.19 5.75 19.02
N SER A 150 31.28 5.21 20.22
CA SER A 150 30.50 5.55 21.41
C SER A 150 30.57 7.00 21.93
N SER A 151 29.42 7.70 21.82
CA SER A 151 28.85 8.84 22.61
C SER A 151 29.51 10.25 22.54
N PRO A 152 28.77 11.38 22.58
CA PRO A 152 27.32 11.62 22.81
C PRO A 152 26.55 12.24 21.60
N SER A 153 25.24 11.95 21.56
CA SER A 153 24.13 12.46 20.72
C SER A 153 24.32 13.69 19.78
N GLU A 154 23.79 13.56 18.55
CA GLU A 154 22.95 14.59 17.91
C GLU A 154 21.72 13.97 17.21
N PRO A 155 20.62 14.72 17.14
CA PRO A 155 19.46 14.47 17.97
C PRO A 155 18.73 13.21 17.55
N ILE A 156 18.56 12.33 18.53
CA ILE A 156 17.29 11.64 18.70
C ILE A 156 16.19 12.66 18.39
N LYS A 157 15.39 12.41 17.34
CA LYS A 157 14.18 13.21 17.09
C LYS A 157 13.22 12.91 18.23
N SER A 158 13.36 13.69 19.30
CA SER A 158 12.54 13.65 20.50
C SER A 158 11.23 14.34 20.17
N VAL A 159 10.15 13.58 20.22
CA VAL A 159 8.79 14.06 20.01
C VAL A 159 7.92 13.55 21.15
N ASP A 160 6.75 14.14 21.38
CA ASP A 160 5.82 13.61 22.37
C ASP A 160 5.27 12.26 21.92
N VAL A 161 4.96 12.12 20.62
CA VAL A 161 4.29 10.95 20.04
C VAL A 161 4.91 10.52 18.71
N VAL A 162 5.26 9.23 18.59
CA VAL A 162 5.51 8.58 17.29
C VAL A 162 4.25 7.83 16.87
N ILE A 163 3.76 8.05 15.65
CA ILE A 163 2.65 7.30 15.06
C ILE A 163 3.19 6.40 13.96
N VAL A 164 2.83 5.11 13.97
CA VAL A 164 3.30 4.10 13.01
C VAL A 164 2.17 3.64 12.09
N GLY A 165 2.23 4.06 10.83
CA GLY A 165 1.31 3.72 9.74
C GLY A 165 0.39 4.88 9.36
N ALA A 166 0.57 5.45 8.16
CA ALA A 166 -0.22 6.54 7.58
C ALA A 166 -1.46 6.05 6.81
N GLY A 167 -2.18 5.08 7.40
CA GLY A 167 -3.58 4.84 7.05
C GLY A 167 -4.50 5.92 7.66
N MET A 168 -5.80 5.84 7.39
CA MET A 168 -6.78 6.81 7.92
C MET A 168 -6.67 7.02 9.45
N SER A 169 -6.57 5.93 10.21
CA SER A 169 -6.43 6.00 11.67
C SER A 169 -5.15 6.72 12.11
N GLY A 170 -4.01 6.46 11.48
CA GLY A 170 -2.74 7.10 11.85
C GLY A 170 -2.66 8.57 11.46
N VAL A 171 -3.23 8.94 10.31
CA VAL A 171 -3.35 10.34 9.91
C VAL A 171 -4.28 11.10 10.84
N GLN A 172 -5.41 10.51 11.25
CA GLN A 172 -6.31 11.12 12.24
C GLN A 172 -5.60 11.29 13.60
N ALA A 173 -4.88 10.27 14.07
CA ALA A 173 -4.12 10.37 15.32
C ALA A 173 -3.05 11.47 15.26
N ALA A 174 -2.34 11.59 14.14
CA ALA A 174 -1.39 12.68 13.92
C ALA A 174 -2.08 14.06 13.90
N TYR A 175 -3.28 14.15 13.33
CA TYR A 175 -4.07 15.39 13.30
C TYR A 175 -4.57 15.80 14.69
N GLU A 176 -4.99 14.86 15.53
CA GLU A 176 -5.36 15.18 16.92
C GLU A 176 -4.13 15.58 17.75
N CYS A 177 -2.98 14.92 17.55
CA CYS A 177 -1.72 15.35 18.16
C CYS A 177 -1.33 16.77 17.72
N HIS A 178 -1.53 17.09 16.44
CA HIS A 178 -1.31 18.42 15.88
C HIS A 178 -2.18 19.49 16.54
N LYS A 179 -3.49 19.24 16.62
CA LYS A 179 -4.46 20.15 17.25
C LYS A 179 -4.18 20.35 18.74
N ALA A 180 -3.71 19.32 19.42
CA ALA A 180 -3.31 19.38 20.83
C ALA A 180 -1.96 20.13 21.04
N GLY A 181 -1.30 20.57 19.97
CA GLY A 181 -0.02 21.28 20.04
C GLY A 181 1.19 20.39 20.32
N LEU A 182 1.00 19.06 20.41
CA LEU A 182 2.06 18.10 20.69
C LEU A 182 3.08 18.03 19.55
N SER A 183 4.32 17.70 19.89
CA SER A 183 5.31 17.32 18.89
C SER A 183 5.10 15.85 18.49
N TYR A 184 5.09 15.57 17.19
CA TYR A 184 4.84 14.21 16.70
C TYR A 184 5.55 13.93 15.38
N VAL A 185 5.68 12.65 15.06
CA VAL A 185 6.08 12.18 13.73
C VAL A 185 5.20 11.00 13.31
N LEU A 186 4.74 11.02 12.07
CA LEU A 186 3.99 9.94 11.44
C LEU A 186 4.94 9.19 10.49
N LEU A 187 5.21 7.92 10.78
CA LEU A 187 6.10 7.04 10.03
C LEU A 187 5.29 6.05 9.21
N GLU A 188 5.49 6.02 7.90
CA GLU A 188 4.79 5.13 6.97
C GLU A 188 5.79 4.24 6.23
N ALA A 189 5.48 2.94 6.16
CA ALA A 189 6.34 1.95 5.53
C ALA A 189 6.42 2.13 4.01
N HIS A 190 5.31 2.47 3.36
CA HIS A 190 5.23 2.68 1.92
C HIS A 190 5.59 4.12 1.52
N ASP A 191 5.73 4.32 0.21
CA ASP A 191 5.94 5.61 -0.44
C ASP A 191 4.66 6.46 -0.58
N ARG A 192 3.55 6.05 0.08
CA ARG A 192 2.25 6.70 -0.05
C ARG A 192 1.46 6.73 1.26
N ILE A 193 0.62 7.76 1.39
CA ILE A 193 -0.41 7.85 2.43
C ILE A 193 -1.67 7.11 1.97
N GLY A 194 -2.36 6.46 2.91
CA GLY A 194 -3.72 5.95 2.71
C GLY A 194 -3.97 4.53 3.20
N GLY A 195 -2.92 3.72 3.35
CA GLY A 195 -3.05 2.33 3.77
C GLY A 195 -4.01 1.55 2.86
N ARG A 196 -5.11 1.03 3.44
CA ARG A 196 -6.17 0.29 2.74
C ARG A 196 -7.13 1.16 1.91
N ALA A 197 -7.10 2.48 2.09
CA ALA A 197 -7.78 3.42 1.19
C ALA A 197 -6.80 3.78 0.06
N ARG A 198 -6.95 3.11 -1.09
CA ARG A 198 -6.11 3.31 -2.27
C ARG A 198 -6.98 3.63 -3.47
N SER A 199 -6.77 4.79 -4.07
CA SER A 199 -7.44 5.23 -5.27
C SER A 199 -6.42 5.52 -6.36
N GLU A 200 -6.73 5.13 -7.59
CA GLU A 200 -5.88 5.26 -8.77
C GLU A 200 -6.63 5.97 -9.89
N VAL A 201 -5.91 6.65 -10.78
CA VAL A 201 -6.51 7.23 -11.99
C VAL A 201 -6.85 6.10 -12.96
N ALA A 202 -8.11 6.03 -13.37
CA ALA A 202 -8.67 4.90 -14.11
C ALA A 202 -8.07 4.69 -15.50
N SER A 203 -7.67 5.78 -16.17
CA SER A 203 -7.01 5.72 -17.48
C SER A 203 -6.24 7.01 -17.76
N ASN A 204 -5.29 6.92 -18.68
CA ASN A 204 -4.62 8.08 -19.30
C ASN A 204 -5.55 8.91 -20.21
N LEU A 205 -6.81 8.49 -20.42
CA LEU A 205 -7.77 9.09 -21.35
C LEU A 205 -8.87 9.90 -20.65
N GLY A 206 -8.90 9.97 -19.32
CA GLY A 206 -9.95 10.71 -18.59
C GLY A 206 -9.67 10.92 -17.10
N SER A 207 -10.55 11.66 -16.43
CA SER A 207 -10.45 12.05 -15.01
C SER A 207 -11.08 11.06 -14.02
N GLY A 208 -11.38 9.83 -14.45
CA GLY A 208 -12.01 8.82 -13.60
C GLY A 208 -11.05 8.35 -12.51
N VAL A 209 -11.57 8.13 -11.30
CA VAL A 209 -10.82 7.57 -10.17
C VAL A 209 -11.43 6.21 -9.80
N VAL A 210 -10.59 5.21 -9.60
CA VAL A 210 -10.98 3.86 -9.17
C VAL A 210 -10.39 3.59 -7.79
N ASP A 211 -11.24 3.18 -6.85
CA ASP A 211 -10.78 2.68 -5.56
C ASP A 211 -10.34 1.21 -5.69
N MET A 212 -9.05 0.97 -5.43
CA MET A 212 -8.42 -0.35 -5.38
C MET A 212 -8.46 -0.97 -3.97
N GLY A 213 -9.17 -0.33 -3.05
CA GLY A 213 -9.29 -0.74 -1.64
C GLY A 213 -10.65 -0.34 -1.08
N ALA A 214 -10.67 0.31 0.09
CA ALA A 214 -11.93 0.86 0.64
C ALA A 214 -12.60 1.79 -0.39
N ALA A 215 -13.93 1.69 -0.53
CA ALA A 215 -14.68 2.33 -1.61
C ALA A 215 -15.95 3.07 -1.16
N TRP A 216 -16.44 2.80 0.04
CA TRP A 216 -17.74 3.30 0.52
C TRP A 216 -17.67 3.96 1.89
N ILE A 217 -18.62 4.87 2.13
CA ILE A 217 -19.00 5.39 3.44
C ILE A 217 -20.54 5.42 3.57
N ASN A 218 -21.04 5.71 4.77
CA ASN A 218 -22.45 6.01 5.02
C ASN A 218 -22.60 7.26 5.91
N ASP A 219 -23.61 8.09 5.65
CA ASP A 219 -23.87 9.35 6.35
C ASP A 219 -24.70 9.22 7.64
N THR A 220 -25.40 8.11 7.82
CA THR A 220 -26.14 7.74 9.04
C THR A 220 -25.26 6.92 10.00
N SER A 221 -24.75 5.77 9.55
CA SER A 221 -24.07 4.78 10.40
C SER A 221 -22.57 5.05 10.60
N GLN A 222 -21.96 5.91 9.77
CA GLN A 222 -20.53 6.27 9.86
C GLN A 222 -20.34 7.78 10.05
N SER A 223 -21.03 8.34 11.06
CA SER A 223 -21.11 9.79 11.32
C SER A 223 -19.78 10.52 11.33
N GLU A 224 -18.71 9.91 11.87
CA GLU A 224 -17.40 10.54 11.94
C GLU A 224 -16.72 10.65 10.56
N MET A 225 -16.84 9.62 9.73
CA MET A 225 -16.34 9.66 8.35
C MET A 225 -17.14 10.65 7.50
N TYR A 226 -18.46 10.71 7.72
CA TYR A 226 -19.30 11.69 7.04
C TYR A 226 -18.95 13.13 7.45
N LYS A 227 -18.82 13.44 8.74
CA LYS A 227 -18.36 14.77 9.21
C LYS A 227 -16.99 15.13 8.62
N LEU A 228 -16.06 14.18 8.59
CA LEU A 228 -14.75 14.38 7.99
C LEU A 228 -14.84 14.68 6.48
N SER A 229 -15.78 14.06 5.77
CA SER A 229 -15.99 14.33 4.34
C SER A 229 -16.42 15.77 4.09
N GLN A 230 -17.31 16.29 4.95
CA GLN A 230 -17.78 17.67 4.90
C GLN A 230 -16.64 18.64 5.22
N ASP A 231 -15.89 18.39 6.30
CA ASP A 231 -14.74 19.20 6.72
C ASP A 231 -13.66 19.26 5.63
N LEU A 232 -13.40 18.14 4.93
CA LEU A 232 -12.42 18.07 3.86
C LEU A 232 -12.94 18.55 2.49
N GLY A 233 -14.22 18.92 2.38
CA GLY A 233 -14.86 19.33 1.12
C GLY A 233 -14.81 18.24 0.05
N LEU A 234 -15.12 17.00 0.43
CA LEU A 234 -15.19 15.86 -0.49
C LEU A 234 -16.58 15.76 -1.13
N ASP A 235 -16.62 15.44 -2.42
CA ASP A 235 -17.89 15.30 -3.13
C ASP A 235 -18.42 13.87 -2.99
N LEU A 236 -19.57 13.74 -2.36
CA LEU A 236 -20.24 12.47 -2.15
C LEU A 236 -21.10 12.11 -3.37
N ILE A 237 -21.08 10.84 -3.72
CA ILE A 237 -21.89 10.25 -4.79
C ILE A 237 -22.71 9.14 -4.16
N THR A 238 -24.04 9.27 -4.20
CA THR A 238 -24.93 8.18 -3.82
C THR A 238 -24.74 7.01 -4.78
N GLN A 239 -24.51 5.82 -4.21
CA GLN A 239 -24.39 4.58 -4.94
C GLN A 239 -25.69 4.30 -5.70
N ARG A 240 -25.56 3.86 -6.95
CA ARG A 240 -26.73 3.52 -7.75
C ARG A 240 -27.32 2.22 -7.23
N ALA A 241 -28.50 2.31 -6.63
CA ALA A 241 -29.26 1.19 -6.09
C ALA A 241 -30.62 1.06 -6.81
N GLU A 242 -30.59 1.02 -8.15
CA GLU A 242 -31.79 0.98 -8.99
C GLU A 242 -31.68 -0.10 -10.07
N GLY A 243 -32.79 -0.79 -10.34
CA GLY A 243 -32.89 -1.82 -11.37
C GLY A 243 -33.03 -3.21 -10.76
N ALA A 244 -32.60 -4.22 -11.52
CA ALA A 244 -32.58 -5.60 -11.06
C ALA A 244 -31.17 -5.95 -10.53
N GLU A 245 -31.12 -6.63 -9.41
CA GLU A 245 -29.95 -7.32 -8.90
C GLU A 245 -29.94 -8.76 -9.43
N ILE A 246 -28.77 -9.23 -9.88
CA ILE A 246 -28.61 -10.57 -10.46
C ILE A 246 -27.78 -11.41 -9.50
N TRP A 247 -28.35 -12.53 -9.07
CA TRP A 247 -27.74 -13.48 -8.16
C TRP A 247 -27.44 -14.78 -8.88
N GLU A 248 -26.17 -15.18 -8.95
CA GLU A 248 -25.76 -16.48 -9.48
C GLU A 248 -25.03 -17.26 -8.39
N TYR A 249 -25.73 -18.23 -7.79
CA TYR A 249 -25.18 -19.05 -6.70
C TYR A 249 -24.41 -20.27 -7.21
N LYS A 250 -24.80 -20.77 -8.38
CA LYS A 250 -24.17 -21.89 -9.11
C LYS A 250 -24.18 -21.55 -10.58
N GLU A 251 -23.10 -21.92 -11.27
CA GLU A 251 -22.93 -21.64 -12.70
C GLU A 251 -24.16 -22.06 -13.51
N GLY A 252 -24.70 -21.11 -14.27
CA GLY A 252 -25.88 -21.29 -15.11
C GLY A 252 -27.23 -21.07 -14.41
N ASN A 253 -27.25 -20.75 -13.11
CA ASN A 253 -28.47 -20.50 -12.33
C ASN A 253 -28.48 -19.07 -11.80
N ALA A 254 -28.76 -18.11 -12.69
CA ALA A 254 -28.94 -16.71 -12.36
C ALA A 254 -30.41 -16.38 -12.06
N PHE A 255 -30.65 -15.69 -10.96
CA PHE A 255 -31.95 -15.16 -10.57
C PHE A 255 -31.90 -13.63 -10.58
N SER A 256 -33.03 -13.00 -10.86
CA SER A 256 -33.16 -11.54 -10.80
C SER A 256 -34.20 -11.14 -9.78
N ALA A 257 -33.88 -10.17 -8.93
CA ALA A 257 -34.83 -9.53 -8.03
C ALA A 257 -34.73 -8.00 -8.18
N PRO A 258 -35.76 -7.22 -7.79
CA PRO A 258 -35.60 -5.81 -7.55
C PRO A 258 -34.41 -5.55 -6.60
N TYR A 259 -33.68 -4.46 -6.83
CA TYR A 259 -32.51 -4.12 -6.02
C TYR A 259 -32.84 -4.06 -4.52
N GLY A 260 -32.03 -4.73 -3.70
CA GLY A 260 -32.19 -4.75 -2.24
C GLY A 260 -33.10 -5.88 -1.73
N GLU A 261 -33.65 -6.69 -2.61
CA GLU A 261 -34.34 -7.93 -2.24
C GLU A 261 -33.39 -9.13 -2.36
N ILE A 262 -33.46 -10.05 -1.38
CA ILE A 262 -32.71 -11.31 -1.44
C ILE A 262 -33.45 -12.26 -2.38
N ALA A 263 -32.80 -12.68 -3.47
CA ALA A 263 -33.38 -13.58 -4.46
C ALA A 263 -33.40 -15.05 -3.99
N VAL A 264 -34.37 -15.41 -3.14
CA VAL A 264 -34.64 -16.80 -2.71
C VAL A 264 -36.05 -17.25 -3.10
N SER A 265 -36.28 -18.57 -3.15
CA SER A 265 -37.63 -19.09 -3.42
C SER A 265 -38.58 -18.88 -2.22
N GLU A 266 -39.89 -18.92 -2.45
CA GLU A 266 -40.91 -18.85 -1.38
C GLU A 266 -40.70 -19.94 -0.31
N THR A 267 -40.18 -21.10 -0.69
CA THR A 267 -39.88 -22.21 0.24
C THR A 267 -38.62 -21.97 1.08
N GLN A 268 -37.70 -21.12 0.60
CA GLN A 268 -36.42 -20.82 1.27
C GLN A 268 -36.51 -19.59 2.17
N ALA A 269 -37.41 -18.65 1.89
CA ALA A 269 -37.55 -17.42 2.65
C ALA A 269 -37.71 -17.65 4.18
N PRO A 270 -38.55 -18.59 4.68
CA PRO A 270 -38.66 -18.84 6.11
C PRO A 270 -37.37 -19.36 6.75
N GLU A 271 -36.57 -20.15 6.02
CA GLU A 271 -35.29 -20.65 6.53
C GLU A 271 -34.22 -19.54 6.57
N VAL A 272 -34.24 -18.59 5.63
CA VAL A 272 -33.40 -17.38 5.69
C VAL A 272 -33.76 -16.53 6.92
N GLU A 273 -35.05 -16.28 7.13
CA GLU A 273 -35.55 -15.54 8.31
C GLU A 273 -35.14 -16.23 9.62
N LYS A 274 -35.22 -17.56 9.66
CA LYS A 274 -34.78 -18.36 10.81
C LYS A 274 -33.28 -18.18 11.09
N VAL A 275 -32.42 -18.20 10.07
CA VAL A 275 -30.98 -17.99 10.22
C VAL A 275 -30.68 -16.57 10.73
N PHE A 276 -31.30 -15.55 10.14
CA PHE A 276 -31.10 -14.16 10.58
C PHE A 276 -31.62 -13.94 12.00
N GLY A 277 -32.80 -14.49 12.30
CA GLY A 277 -33.38 -14.47 13.65
C GLY A 277 -32.46 -15.10 14.68
N ALA A 278 -31.84 -16.25 14.36
CA ALA A 278 -30.87 -16.91 15.24
C ALA A 278 -29.64 -16.03 15.50
N LEU A 279 -29.09 -15.39 14.46
CA LEU A 279 -27.95 -14.47 14.60
C LEU A 279 -28.27 -13.25 15.46
N TYR A 280 -29.49 -12.70 15.34
CA TYR A 280 -29.92 -11.54 16.11
C TYR A 280 -30.23 -11.87 17.57
N ALA A 281 -30.79 -13.05 17.84
CA ALA A 281 -31.15 -13.50 19.18
C ALA A 281 -29.92 -13.71 20.10
N VAL A 282 -28.74 -13.99 19.53
CA VAL A 282 -27.50 -14.19 20.29
C VAL A 282 -27.13 -12.94 21.10
N ASN A 283 -26.88 -13.06 22.39
CA ASN A 283 -26.20 -12.00 23.16
C ASN A 283 -24.69 -12.32 23.27
N PRO A 284 -23.81 -11.76 22.42
CA PRO A 284 -22.39 -12.12 22.41
C PRO A 284 -21.59 -11.50 23.58
N SER A 285 -22.25 -10.75 24.46
CA SER A 285 -21.67 -10.20 25.70
C SER A 285 -21.86 -11.13 26.89
N ASP A 286 -22.75 -12.12 26.80
CA ASP A 286 -22.85 -13.18 27.80
C ASP A 286 -21.64 -14.12 27.66
N GLU A 287 -20.90 -14.32 28.75
CA GLU A 287 -19.62 -15.06 28.74
C GLU A 287 -19.79 -16.52 28.32
N ARG A 288 -20.88 -17.17 28.72
CA ARG A 288 -21.13 -18.57 28.39
C ARG A 288 -21.51 -18.70 26.92
N VAL A 289 -22.42 -17.85 26.44
CA VAL A 289 -22.81 -17.80 25.03
C VAL A 289 -21.59 -17.47 24.15
N ALA A 290 -20.74 -16.54 24.59
CA ALA A 290 -19.54 -16.19 23.87
C ALA A 290 -18.56 -17.36 23.78
N ALA A 291 -18.31 -18.07 24.89
CA ALA A 291 -17.43 -19.24 24.88
C ALA A 291 -17.94 -20.36 23.97
N ASP A 292 -19.24 -20.64 24.01
CA ASP A 292 -19.86 -21.66 23.15
C ASP A 292 -19.73 -21.27 21.67
N LEU A 293 -19.99 -20.02 21.31
CA LEU A 293 -19.87 -19.54 19.92
C LEU A 293 -18.44 -19.45 19.43
N ASP A 294 -17.48 -19.10 20.28
CA ASP A 294 -16.06 -19.02 19.88
C ASP A 294 -15.44 -20.40 19.68
N SER A 295 -16.08 -21.45 20.22
CA SER A 295 -15.71 -22.85 19.99
C SER A 295 -16.20 -23.39 18.63
N LEU A 296 -17.06 -22.66 17.93
CA LEU A 296 -17.61 -23.01 16.64
C LEU A 296 -17.04 -22.13 15.53
N THR A 297 -16.81 -22.75 14.38
CA THR A 297 -16.70 -22.02 13.13
C THR A 297 -18.08 -21.47 12.74
N PHE A 298 -18.11 -20.40 11.95
CA PHE A 298 -19.37 -19.85 11.46
C PHE A 298 -20.13 -20.87 10.61
N SER A 299 -19.41 -21.70 9.84
CA SER A 299 -19.99 -22.83 9.10
C SER A 299 -20.78 -23.78 10.02
N GLN A 300 -20.16 -24.22 11.12
CA GLN A 300 -20.79 -25.15 12.07
C GLN A 300 -22.02 -24.52 12.75
N TYR A 301 -21.95 -23.23 13.09
CA TYR A 301 -23.09 -22.52 13.66
C TYR A 301 -24.30 -22.51 12.71
N ILE A 302 -24.07 -22.24 11.42
CA ILE A 302 -25.12 -22.26 10.39
C ILE A 302 -25.68 -23.68 10.18
N GLU A 303 -24.83 -24.69 10.19
CA GLU A 303 -25.24 -26.10 10.07
C GLU A 303 -26.16 -26.54 11.23
N CYS A 304 -25.96 -26.00 12.43
CA CYS A 304 -26.86 -26.21 13.57
C CYS A 304 -28.21 -25.46 13.45
N THR A 305 -28.34 -24.51 12.53
CA THR A 305 -29.50 -23.61 12.44
C THR A 305 -30.49 -24.05 11.35
N THR A 306 -30.00 -24.50 10.20
CA THR A 306 -30.84 -24.91 9.07
C THR A 306 -30.26 -26.15 8.39
N ASP A 307 -31.12 -27.01 7.83
CA ASP A 307 -30.77 -28.16 6.99
C ASP A 307 -30.87 -27.89 5.49
N ASP A 308 -31.38 -26.72 5.08
CA ASP A 308 -31.47 -26.36 3.68
C ASP A 308 -30.08 -26.01 3.12
N ALA A 309 -29.62 -26.81 2.16
CA ALA A 309 -28.28 -26.66 1.58
C ALA A 309 -28.08 -25.30 0.89
N THR A 310 -29.12 -24.73 0.27
CA THR A 310 -29.01 -23.43 -0.41
C THR A 310 -28.91 -22.29 0.60
N VAL A 311 -29.70 -22.35 1.67
CA VAL A 311 -29.64 -21.35 2.75
C VAL A 311 -28.29 -21.42 3.50
N ARG A 312 -27.75 -22.63 3.70
CA ARG A 312 -26.38 -22.81 4.23
C ARG A 312 -25.35 -22.11 3.34
N ASP A 313 -25.38 -22.36 2.04
CA ASP A 313 -24.44 -21.77 1.08
C ASP A 313 -24.54 -20.23 1.04
N LEU A 314 -25.78 -19.70 1.06
CA LEU A 314 -26.05 -18.27 1.12
C LEU A 314 -25.49 -17.65 2.41
N ALA A 315 -25.76 -18.26 3.56
CA ALA A 315 -25.27 -17.75 4.84
C ALA A 315 -23.72 -17.78 4.89
N LYS A 316 -23.08 -18.86 4.43
CA LYS A 316 -21.62 -18.96 4.36
C LYS A 316 -21.00 -17.92 3.43
N MET A 317 -21.71 -17.48 2.39
CA MET A 317 -21.26 -16.39 1.50
C MET A 317 -21.01 -15.08 2.24
N ILE A 318 -21.75 -14.79 3.32
CA ILE A 318 -21.60 -13.57 4.13
C ILE A 318 -20.16 -13.44 4.65
N SER A 319 -19.54 -14.53 5.12
CA SER A 319 -18.16 -14.51 5.60
C SER A 319 -17.18 -14.09 4.51
N ARG A 320 -17.32 -14.66 3.31
CA ARG A 320 -16.47 -14.30 2.16
C ARG A 320 -16.68 -12.87 1.72
N ALA A 321 -17.93 -12.44 1.60
CA ALA A 321 -18.29 -11.10 1.12
C ALA A 321 -17.81 -9.99 2.06
N LEU A 322 -17.99 -10.17 3.38
CA LEU A 322 -17.66 -9.14 4.37
C LEU A 322 -16.20 -9.15 4.80
N MET A 323 -15.55 -10.33 4.80
CA MET A 323 -14.22 -10.48 5.40
C MET A 323 -13.14 -10.99 4.44
N GLY A 324 -13.52 -11.62 3.32
CA GLY A 324 -12.57 -12.34 2.47
C GLY A 324 -12.00 -13.61 3.12
N ILE A 325 -12.79 -14.27 3.98
CA ILE A 325 -12.40 -15.52 4.66
C ILE A 325 -13.56 -16.51 4.58
N GLU A 326 -13.25 -17.79 4.39
CA GLU A 326 -14.21 -18.89 4.40
C GLU A 326 -14.87 -19.09 5.77
N ALA A 327 -16.15 -19.46 5.78
CA ALA A 327 -16.96 -19.61 6.99
C ALA A 327 -16.46 -20.75 7.90
N GLU A 328 -15.73 -21.71 7.33
CA GLU A 328 -15.09 -22.84 8.01
C GLU A 328 -13.87 -22.43 8.84
N VAL A 329 -13.37 -21.20 8.67
CA VAL A 329 -12.20 -20.70 9.40
C VAL A 329 -12.58 -19.60 10.40
N VAL A 330 -13.64 -18.84 10.13
CA VAL A 330 -14.06 -17.72 10.98
C VAL A 330 -14.80 -18.22 12.21
N SER A 331 -14.44 -17.72 13.40
CA SER A 331 -15.19 -17.94 14.65
C SER A 331 -16.62 -17.40 14.52
N ALA A 332 -17.61 -18.19 14.94
CA ALA A 332 -19.00 -17.75 14.93
C ALA A 332 -19.22 -16.53 15.85
N LEU A 333 -18.57 -16.52 17.03
CA LEU A 333 -18.61 -15.36 17.93
C LEU A 333 -18.11 -14.10 17.24
N TRP A 334 -16.98 -14.19 16.53
CA TRP A 334 -16.38 -13.05 15.85
C TRP A 334 -17.34 -12.46 14.83
N LEU A 335 -17.95 -13.30 13.97
CA LEU A 335 -18.84 -12.82 12.92
C LEU A 335 -20.14 -12.23 13.50
N VAL A 336 -20.71 -12.84 14.53
CA VAL A 336 -21.88 -12.27 15.21
C VAL A 336 -21.57 -10.89 15.80
N ARG A 337 -20.41 -10.74 16.45
CA ARG A 337 -19.96 -9.44 16.97
C ARG A 337 -19.74 -8.44 15.85
N PHE A 338 -19.16 -8.85 14.73
CA PHE A 338 -18.94 -8.01 13.56
C PHE A 338 -20.28 -7.51 12.98
N ILE A 339 -21.24 -8.42 12.78
CA ILE A 339 -22.59 -8.10 12.29
C ILE A 339 -23.28 -7.09 13.20
N LYS A 340 -23.24 -7.32 14.52
CA LYS A 340 -23.88 -6.41 15.49
C LYS A 340 -23.20 -5.05 15.55
N ALA A 341 -21.87 -5.01 15.46
CA ALA A 341 -21.12 -3.75 15.38
C ALA A 341 -21.43 -2.98 14.08
N GLY A 342 -21.76 -3.69 12.99
CA GLY A 342 -22.19 -3.14 11.71
C GLY A 342 -23.69 -2.89 11.59
N THR A 343 -24.42 -2.80 12.72
CA THR A 343 -25.87 -2.53 12.80
C THR A 343 -26.77 -3.54 12.07
N GLY A 344 -26.30 -4.76 11.83
CA GLY A 344 -27.06 -5.85 11.21
C GLY A 344 -26.54 -6.23 9.81
N ILE A 345 -26.89 -7.45 9.38
CA ILE A 345 -26.50 -7.98 8.06
C ILE A 345 -27.09 -7.10 6.97
N GLU A 346 -28.37 -6.74 7.08
CA GLU A 346 -29.09 -5.96 6.08
C GLU A 346 -28.39 -4.63 5.84
N ASN A 347 -27.86 -3.98 6.88
CA ASN A 347 -27.09 -2.75 6.74
C ASN A 347 -25.71 -3.01 6.14
N LEU A 348 -25.00 -4.05 6.56
CA LEU A 348 -23.64 -4.34 6.07
C LEU A 348 -23.58 -4.63 4.57
N ILE A 349 -24.62 -5.24 4.00
CA ILE A 349 -24.65 -5.64 2.59
C ILE A 349 -25.40 -4.66 1.68
N SER A 350 -26.01 -3.62 2.23
CA SER A 350 -26.89 -2.72 1.46
C SER A 350 -26.18 -1.47 0.94
N ASP A 351 -26.60 -1.04 -0.25
CA ASP A 351 -26.24 0.24 -0.87
C ASP A 351 -27.33 1.33 -0.69
N LEU A 352 -28.42 1.00 -0.02
CA LEU A 352 -29.50 1.96 0.26
C LEU A 352 -29.08 2.95 1.37
N LYS A 353 -29.95 3.91 1.66
CA LYS A 353 -29.69 5.06 2.55
C LYS A 353 -28.97 4.72 3.86
N ASP A 354 -29.34 3.63 4.52
CA ASP A 354 -28.75 3.23 5.80
C ASP A 354 -27.68 2.13 5.68
N GLY A 355 -27.45 1.64 4.47
CA GLY A 355 -26.51 0.58 4.15
C GLY A 355 -25.05 1.04 4.10
N ALA A 356 -24.13 0.14 4.45
CA ALA A 356 -22.69 0.41 4.51
C ALA A 356 -22.07 0.83 3.17
N GLN A 357 -22.77 0.59 2.05
CA GLN A 357 -22.32 0.84 0.68
C GLN A 357 -23.01 2.07 0.05
N TYR A 358 -23.66 2.90 0.86
CA TYR A 358 -24.52 4.00 0.39
C TYR A 358 -23.81 5.09 -0.43
N GLN A 359 -22.60 5.50 -0.04
CA GLN A 359 -21.93 6.65 -0.66
C GLN A 359 -20.49 6.34 -1.06
N ARG A 360 -20.11 6.89 -2.21
CA ARG A 360 -18.74 6.91 -2.73
C ARG A 360 -18.20 8.34 -2.77
N ILE A 361 -16.90 8.47 -2.95
CA ILE A 361 -16.22 9.76 -3.04
C ILE A 361 -15.78 10.01 -4.48
N ARG A 362 -16.18 11.14 -5.07
CA ARG A 362 -15.81 11.49 -6.45
C ARG A 362 -14.31 11.52 -6.66
N GLN A 363 -13.57 11.96 -5.65
CA GLN A 363 -12.09 12.04 -5.66
C GLN A 363 -11.40 10.73 -5.25
N GLY A 364 -12.15 9.68 -4.93
CA GLY A 364 -11.63 8.43 -4.38
C GLY A 364 -11.34 8.48 -2.87
N MET A 365 -11.33 7.32 -2.24
CA MET A 365 -11.14 7.15 -0.79
C MET A 365 -9.75 7.54 -0.30
N SER A 366 -8.71 7.55 -1.16
CA SER A 366 -7.40 8.08 -0.78
C SER A 366 -7.42 9.57 -0.45
N ALA A 367 -8.43 10.32 -0.93
CA ALA A 367 -8.54 11.75 -0.68
C ALA A 367 -8.72 12.08 0.82
N PHE A 368 -9.38 11.21 1.60
CA PHE A 368 -9.55 11.39 3.05
C PHE A 368 -8.21 11.54 3.79
N PRO A 369 -7.35 10.50 3.84
CA PRO A 369 -6.09 10.59 4.57
C PRO A 369 -5.11 11.55 3.89
N GLN A 370 -5.16 11.75 2.58
CA GLN A 370 -4.27 12.70 1.89
C GLN A 370 -4.60 14.16 2.21
N ARG A 371 -5.87 14.57 2.09
CA ARG A 371 -6.28 15.96 2.42
C ARG A 371 -6.14 16.25 3.90
N LEU A 372 -6.41 15.29 4.77
CA LEU A 372 -6.16 15.46 6.21
C LEU A 372 -4.66 15.61 6.50
N ALA A 373 -3.81 14.82 5.84
CA ALA A 373 -2.35 14.92 5.99
C ALA A 373 -1.79 16.28 5.54
N GLN A 374 -2.40 16.94 4.55
CA GLN A 374 -2.01 18.28 4.10
C GLN A 374 -2.19 19.36 5.19
N ARG A 375 -3.02 19.10 6.21
CA ARG A 375 -3.21 19.99 7.36
C ARG A 375 -2.17 19.79 8.47
N LEU A 376 -1.32 18.77 8.37
CA LEU A 376 -0.28 18.48 9.35
C LEU A 376 0.92 19.44 9.17
N ARG A 377 1.79 19.53 10.20
CA ARG A 377 3.00 20.38 10.10
C ARG A 377 3.88 19.87 8.95
N PRO A 378 4.42 20.74 8.08
CA PRO A 378 5.36 20.32 7.05
C PRO A 378 6.52 19.49 7.63
N GLY A 379 6.81 18.35 7.01
CA GLY A 379 7.87 17.44 7.45
C GLY A 379 7.53 16.52 8.63
N SER A 380 6.31 16.57 9.18
CA SER A 380 5.86 15.65 10.25
C SER A 380 5.51 14.25 9.75
N VAL A 381 5.35 14.07 8.43
CA VAL A 381 5.10 12.77 7.80
C VAL A 381 6.36 12.27 7.12
N ARG A 382 6.73 11.01 7.35
CA ARG A 382 7.89 10.33 6.76
C ARG A 382 7.43 9.06 6.06
N LEU A 383 7.44 9.09 4.74
CA LEU A 383 7.15 7.95 3.87
C LEU A 383 8.40 7.08 3.71
N SER A 384 8.23 5.87 3.20
CA SER A 384 9.33 4.91 2.98
C SER A 384 10.20 4.70 4.24
N THR A 385 9.58 4.80 5.41
CA THR A 385 10.21 4.75 6.73
C THR A 385 9.60 3.61 7.55
N PRO A 386 9.77 2.34 7.13
CA PRO A 386 9.22 1.21 7.87
C PRO A 386 9.88 1.10 9.24
N VAL A 387 9.05 1.00 10.29
CA VAL A 387 9.48 0.77 11.67
C VAL A 387 9.84 -0.71 11.83
N THR A 388 11.00 -0.98 12.42
CA THR A 388 11.53 -2.33 12.62
C THR A 388 11.63 -2.71 14.09
N LYS A 389 11.78 -1.74 14.99
CA LYS A 389 11.86 -2.01 16.43
C LYS A 389 11.24 -0.90 17.27
N VAL A 390 10.57 -1.29 18.35
CA VAL A 390 10.05 -0.39 19.39
C VAL A 390 10.55 -0.88 20.74
N THR A 391 11.37 -0.07 21.40
CA THR A 391 11.84 -0.31 22.77
C THR A 391 11.12 0.63 23.73
N GLN A 392 10.63 0.13 24.86
CA GLN A 392 10.07 0.90 25.96
C GLN A 392 10.91 0.70 27.22
N SER A 393 11.46 1.78 27.75
CA SER A 393 12.22 1.76 29.00
C SER A 393 11.28 1.58 30.21
N SER A 394 11.86 1.23 31.36
CA SER A 394 11.15 1.20 32.65
C SER A 394 10.58 2.56 33.07
N SER A 395 11.19 3.67 32.61
CA SER A 395 10.67 5.02 32.81
C SER A 395 9.48 5.39 31.90
N GLY A 396 9.10 4.50 30.98
CA GLY A 396 8.00 4.70 30.04
C GLY A 396 8.40 5.43 28.75
N THR A 397 9.65 5.86 28.60
CA THR A 397 10.18 6.44 27.36
C THR A 397 10.27 5.38 26.27
N CYS A 398 9.83 5.71 25.06
CA CYS A 398 9.89 4.83 23.91
C CYS A 398 11.02 5.25 22.96
N ARG A 399 11.69 4.26 22.36
CA ARG A 399 12.64 4.41 21.26
C ARG A 399 12.11 3.62 20.06
N VAL A 400 11.96 4.28 18.92
CA VAL A 400 11.46 3.68 17.68
C VAL A 400 12.58 3.71 16.66
N GLU A 401 12.91 2.53 16.13
CA GLU A 401 13.94 2.34 15.12
C GLU A 401 13.30 1.94 13.79
N THR A 402 13.88 2.43 12.71
CA THR A 402 13.39 2.21 11.35
C THR A 402 14.39 1.36 10.56
N PHE A 403 13.94 0.77 9.45
CA PHE A 403 14.79 -0.02 8.56
C PHE A 403 16.01 0.74 8.04
N SER A 404 15.86 2.05 7.81
CA SER A 404 16.96 2.94 7.37
C SER A 404 17.99 3.28 8.45
N GLY A 405 17.77 2.85 9.70
CA GLY A 405 18.60 3.20 10.86
C GLY A 405 18.17 4.47 11.59
N LEU A 406 17.20 5.25 11.06
CA LEU A 406 16.66 6.41 11.78
C LEU A 406 16.04 5.99 13.12
N THR A 407 16.33 6.77 14.15
CA THR A 407 15.84 6.56 15.51
C THR A 407 15.05 7.77 16.00
N PHE A 408 13.91 7.51 16.64
CA PHE A 408 13.06 8.50 17.29
C PHE A 408 12.89 8.14 18.77
N THR A 409 12.79 9.14 19.64
CA THR A 409 12.39 8.94 21.03
C THR A 409 11.09 9.66 21.27
N SER A 410 10.22 9.02 22.05
CA SER A 410 8.95 9.61 22.41
C SER A 410 8.46 9.21 23.78
N LYS A 411 7.48 9.96 24.28
CA LYS A 411 6.75 9.61 25.50
C LYS A 411 5.73 8.50 25.23
N LYS A 412 5.17 8.46 24.01
CA LYS A 412 4.19 7.46 23.57
C LYS A 412 4.43 7.05 22.11
N VAL A 413 4.00 5.83 21.80
CA VAL A 413 3.92 5.31 20.43
C VAL A 413 2.48 4.90 20.17
N ILE A 414 1.92 5.36 19.05
CA ILE A 414 0.63 4.90 18.53
C ILE A 414 0.92 3.96 17.37
N LEU A 415 0.62 2.67 17.54
CA LEU A 415 0.65 1.70 16.45
C LEU A 415 -0.70 1.69 15.75
N SER A 416 -0.77 2.27 14.56
CA SER A 416 -1.98 2.30 13.70
C SER A 416 -1.90 1.32 12.52
N ALA A 417 -0.90 0.45 12.51
CA ALA A 417 -0.82 -0.69 11.60
C ALA A 417 -1.73 -1.84 12.08
N PRO A 418 -2.26 -2.70 11.17
CA PRO A 418 -3.06 -3.86 11.57
C PRO A 418 -2.30 -4.81 12.50
N THR A 419 -2.96 -5.37 13.51
CA THR A 419 -2.31 -6.31 14.46
C THR A 419 -1.56 -7.46 13.77
N PRO A 420 -2.07 -8.08 12.67
CA PRO A 420 -1.34 -9.15 11.98
C PRO A 420 0.04 -8.75 11.45
N VAL A 421 0.36 -7.46 11.29
CA VAL A 421 1.70 -7.04 10.85
C VAL A 421 2.68 -6.80 12.00
N TYR A 422 2.27 -6.95 13.25
CA TYR A 422 3.13 -6.67 14.42
C TYR A 422 4.32 -7.63 14.48
N HIS A 423 4.22 -8.84 13.92
CA HIS A 423 5.35 -9.77 13.82
C HIS A 423 6.54 -9.22 12.98
N LYS A 424 6.33 -8.15 12.19
CA LYS A 424 7.38 -7.46 11.44
C LYS A 424 8.12 -6.40 12.28
N ILE A 425 7.65 -6.12 13.49
CA ILE A 425 8.22 -5.13 14.41
C ILE A 425 8.73 -5.88 15.64
N GLN A 426 10.00 -5.70 15.99
CA GLN A 426 10.55 -6.19 17.23
C GLN A 426 10.11 -5.30 18.40
N PHE A 427 9.64 -5.90 19.49
CA PHE A 427 9.27 -5.19 20.71
C PHE A 427 10.21 -5.53 21.86
N GLU A 428 10.66 -4.52 22.59
CA GLU A 428 11.50 -4.68 23.79
C GLU A 428 10.98 -3.78 24.93
N PRO A 429 10.49 -4.33 26.06
CA PRO A 429 10.27 -5.75 26.31
C PRO A 429 9.28 -6.37 25.30
N PRO A 430 9.26 -7.71 25.17
CA PRO A 430 8.28 -8.39 24.31
C PRO A 430 6.85 -7.96 24.63
N LEU A 431 5.98 -7.96 23.61
CA LEU A 431 4.56 -7.74 23.83
C LEU A 431 4.00 -8.76 24.83
N PRO A 432 2.98 -8.39 25.63
CA PRO A 432 2.31 -9.34 26.51
C PRO A 432 1.85 -10.59 25.75
N ALA A 433 1.91 -11.77 26.39
CA ALA A 433 1.60 -13.05 25.77
C ALA A 433 0.22 -13.07 25.09
N SER A 434 -0.80 -12.45 25.71
CA SER A 434 -2.15 -12.31 25.14
C SER A 434 -2.16 -11.49 23.85
N LYS A 435 -1.32 -10.45 23.74
CA LYS A 435 -1.22 -9.62 22.54
C LYS A 435 -0.45 -10.34 21.42
N LEU A 436 0.58 -11.12 21.77
CA LEU A 436 1.28 -11.97 20.80
C LEU A 436 0.36 -13.06 20.24
N LEU A 437 -0.42 -13.72 21.11
CA LEU A 437 -1.42 -14.69 20.69
C LEU A 437 -2.43 -14.06 19.72
N LEU A 438 -2.99 -12.90 20.07
CA LEU A 438 -3.89 -12.17 19.17
C LEU A 438 -3.22 -11.85 17.83
N SER A 439 -1.99 -11.33 17.84
CA SER A 439 -1.25 -11.00 16.62
C SER A 439 -1.00 -12.20 15.72
N ASN A 440 -0.65 -13.34 16.30
CA ASN A 440 -0.28 -14.54 15.57
C ASN A 440 -1.49 -15.36 15.11
N SER A 441 -2.64 -15.20 15.79
CA SER A 441 -3.88 -15.91 15.47
C SER A 441 -4.89 -15.09 14.67
N THR A 442 -4.62 -13.81 14.40
CA THR A 442 -5.51 -12.97 13.57
C THR A 442 -5.12 -13.07 12.10
N LEU A 443 -6.06 -13.51 11.27
CA LEU A 443 -5.90 -13.54 9.81
C LEU A 443 -6.33 -12.21 9.18
N THR A 444 -5.69 -11.85 8.06
CA THR A 444 -6.22 -10.83 7.14
C THR A 444 -6.87 -11.56 5.98
N GLY A 445 -8.12 -11.24 5.67
CA GLY A 445 -8.80 -11.87 4.55
C GLY A 445 -8.19 -11.51 3.20
N SER A 446 -8.45 -12.38 2.24
CA SER A 446 -8.07 -12.20 0.83
C SER A 446 -9.32 -11.87 0.04
N GLY A 447 -9.29 -10.79 -0.73
CA GLY A 447 -10.45 -10.38 -1.52
C GLY A 447 -10.04 -9.64 -2.78
N TYR A 448 -10.74 -9.94 -3.87
CA TYR A 448 -10.76 -9.13 -5.08
C TYR A 448 -12.21 -8.76 -5.34
N ILE A 449 -12.53 -7.46 -5.31
CA ILE A 449 -13.85 -6.96 -5.68
C ILE A 449 -13.73 -6.40 -7.08
N GLY A 450 -14.33 -7.08 -8.05
CA GLY A 450 -14.49 -6.54 -9.40
C GLY A 450 -15.71 -5.63 -9.45
N SER A 451 -15.53 -4.34 -9.75
CA SER A 451 -16.65 -3.43 -10.01
C SER A 451 -16.85 -3.27 -11.50
N ALA A 452 -17.93 -3.83 -12.05
CA ALA A 452 -18.34 -3.58 -13.42
C ALA A 452 -19.14 -2.26 -13.47
N THR A 453 -18.55 -1.21 -14.03
CA THR A 453 -19.30 0.04 -14.26
C THR A 453 -20.06 -0.10 -15.57
N ASN A 454 -21.38 -0.17 -15.50
CA ASN A 454 -22.21 -0.14 -16.68
C ASN A 454 -22.17 1.29 -17.26
N ILE A 455 -21.22 1.56 -18.16
CA ILE A 455 -21.14 2.83 -18.87
C ILE A 455 -22.41 2.92 -19.70
N GLN A 456 -23.35 3.80 -19.31
CA GLN A 456 -24.51 4.12 -20.14
C GLN A 456 -23.99 4.65 -21.48
N HIS A 457 -23.97 3.76 -22.47
CA HIS A 457 -23.65 4.06 -23.84
C HIS A 457 -24.74 4.96 -24.39
N ASN A 458 -24.39 6.20 -24.70
CA ASN A 458 -25.26 7.12 -25.43
C ASN A 458 -25.49 6.51 -26.83
N LYS A 459 -26.74 6.16 -27.15
CA LYS A 459 -27.19 5.41 -28.35
C LYS A 459 -26.77 5.99 -29.73
N LYS A 460 -25.98 7.06 -29.79
CA LYS A 460 -25.54 7.70 -31.04
C LYS A 460 -24.25 7.12 -31.68
N GLN A 461 -23.57 6.14 -31.08
CA GLN A 461 -22.30 5.59 -31.61
C GLN A 461 -22.34 4.12 -32.09
N GLU A 462 -23.52 3.57 -32.38
CA GLU A 462 -23.75 2.14 -32.65
C GLU A 462 -23.16 1.53 -33.95
N ARG A 463 -22.27 2.19 -34.71
CA ARG A 463 -21.80 1.63 -35.99
C ARG A 463 -20.40 1.01 -36.03
N ARG A 464 -19.68 0.83 -34.91
CA ARG A 464 -18.28 0.34 -34.99
C ARG A 464 -17.83 -0.78 -34.05
N TRP A 465 -18.63 -1.26 -33.10
CA TRP A 465 -18.17 -2.28 -32.15
C TRP A 465 -19.17 -3.41 -32.03
N ALA A 466 -19.16 -4.31 -33.01
CA ALA A 466 -19.70 -5.66 -32.88
C ALA A 466 -18.51 -6.62 -32.79
N GLY A 467 -18.17 -7.02 -31.56
CA GLY A 467 -17.20 -8.07 -31.28
C GLY A 467 -17.60 -8.76 -29.97
N PRO A 468 -17.64 -10.10 -29.93
CA PRO A 468 -18.10 -10.84 -28.76
C PRO A 468 -17.08 -10.69 -27.63
N THR A 469 -17.48 -10.08 -26.52
CA THR A 469 -16.65 -10.03 -25.30
C THR A 469 -17.13 -11.14 -24.36
N SER A 470 -16.52 -12.31 -24.48
CA SER A 470 -16.60 -13.40 -23.50
C SER A 470 -15.58 -13.15 -22.40
N TYR A 471 -16.02 -13.06 -21.14
CA TYR A 471 -15.12 -13.04 -19.97
C TYR A 471 -15.11 -14.42 -19.32
N HIS A 472 -13.94 -15.06 -19.30
CA HIS A 472 -13.68 -16.31 -18.58
C HIS A 472 -13.27 -15.98 -17.13
N TYR A 473 -14.01 -16.52 -16.16
CA TYR A 473 -13.55 -16.64 -14.79
C TYR A 473 -12.48 -17.75 -14.73
N TRP A 474 -11.25 -17.38 -14.39
CA TRP A 474 -10.21 -18.35 -14.06
C TRP A 474 -10.32 -18.70 -12.58
N THR A 475 -10.77 -19.92 -12.28
CA THR A 475 -10.50 -20.57 -11.00
C THR A 475 -9.08 -21.14 -11.02
N LYS A 476 -8.37 -21.03 -9.89
CA LYS A 476 -7.14 -21.78 -9.63
C LYS A 476 -7.48 -23.10 -8.95
#